data_AF-A0A1E5P6X9-F1
#
_entry.id   AF-A0A1E5P6X9-F1
#
_cell.length_a   1.000
_cell.length_b   1.000
_cell.length_c   1.000
_cell.angle_alpha   90.00
_cell.angle_beta   90.00
_cell.angle_gamma   90.00
#
_symmetry.space_group_name_H-M   'P 1'
#
loop_
_entity.id
_entity.type
_entity.pdbx_description
1 polymer ?
#
loop_
_entity_poly.entity_id
_entity_poly.type
_entity_poly.pdbx_seq_one_letter_code
_entity_poly.pdbx_strand_id
1 'polypeptide(L)'
;MNANDTSRFVRLQVELVLEISDPETLTDAALAHVTEDAHAADVERTHAEAAVREDVAEALAHLVDPFDLISDVPGVELAQASWSSERIDYNPDAVEWDLDEDDEEGPA
;
A
#
# COMPACT_ATOMS: atom_id res chain seq x y z
N MET A 1 -8.99 -8.08 -27.36
CA MET A 1 -9.62 -8.51 -26.10
C MET A 1 -11.01 -9.05 -26.40
N ASN A 2 -11.33 -10.25 -25.93
CA ASN A 2 -12.70 -10.78 -25.94
C ASN A 2 -13.31 -10.61 -24.55
N ALA A 3 -14.64 -10.60 -24.41
CA ALA A 3 -15.32 -10.46 -23.11
C ALA A 3 -14.96 -11.58 -22.10
N ASN A 4 -14.56 -12.76 -22.59
CA ASN A 4 -14.02 -13.84 -21.75
C ASN A 4 -12.64 -13.50 -21.15
N ASP A 5 -11.87 -12.64 -21.82
CA ASP A 5 -10.55 -12.19 -21.36
C ASP A 5 -10.68 -11.29 -20.14
N THR A 6 -11.75 -10.49 -20.07
CA THR A 6 -12.11 -9.65 -18.91
C THR A 6 -12.71 -10.44 -17.73
N SER A 7 -13.33 -11.60 -17.99
CA SER A 7 -14.05 -12.40 -16.97
C SER A 7 -13.14 -13.08 -15.93
N ARG A 8 -11.83 -13.12 -16.15
CA ARG A 8 -10.84 -13.72 -15.23
C ARG A 8 -10.18 -12.72 -14.28
N PHE A 9 -10.37 -11.42 -14.49
CA PHE A 9 -9.82 -10.39 -13.60
C PHE A 9 -10.79 -10.16 -12.45
N VAL A 10 -10.28 -10.26 -11.23
CA VAL A 10 -11.02 -10.00 -10.00
C VAL A 10 -10.37 -8.79 -9.32
N ARG A 11 -11.18 -7.78 -8.98
CA ARG A 11 -10.73 -6.66 -8.14
C ARG A 11 -10.83 -7.09 -6.68
N LEU A 12 -9.71 -7.10 -5.98
CA LEU A 12 -9.66 -7.29 -4.53
C LEU A 12 -9.53 -5.90 -3.86
N GLN A 13 -10.41 -5.61 -2.90
CA GLN A 13 -10.30 -4.43 -2.02
C GLN A 13 -9.80 -4.92 -0.65
N VAL A 14 -8.76 -4.27 -0.13
CA VAL A 14 -8.14 -4.62 1.16
C VAL A 14 -7.89 -3.33 1.93
N GLU A 15 -8.26 -3.32 3.20
CA GLU A 15 -7.83 -2.31 4.17
C GLU A 15 -6.90 -2.99 5.19
N LEU A 16 -5.75 -2.38 5.46
CA LEU A 16 -4.78 -2.88 6.43
C LEU A 16 -4.45 -1.80 7.44
N VAL A 17 -4.55 -2.13 8.73
CA VAL A 17 -4.03 -1.29 9.82
C VAL A 17 -2.89 -2.05 10.48
N LEU A 18 -1.75 -1.39 10.60
CA LEU A 18 -0.52 -1.98 11.10
C LEU A 18 -0.04 -1.16 12.30
N GLU A 19 0.28 -1.86 13.39
CA GLU A 19 0.98 -1.25 14.52
C GLU A 19 2.47 -1.15 14.18
N ILE A 20 3.02 0.06 14.24
CA ILE A 20 4.45 0.30 14.07
C ILE A 20 5.12 0.34 15.43
N SER A 21 5.76 -0.77 15.82
CA SER A 21 6.43 -0.88 17.13
C SER A 21 7.77 -0.13 17.20
N ASP A 22 8.45 0.06 16.06
CA ASP A 22 9.74 0.78 15.98
C ASP A 22 9.82 1.67 14.72
N PRO A 23 9.40 2.94 14.82
CA PRO A 23 9.31 3.84 13.67
C PRO A 23 10.68 4.26 13.12
N GLU A 24 11.71 4.30 13.97
CA GLU A 24 13.07 4.66 13.54
C GLU A 24 13.66 3.56 12.65
N THR A 25 13.60 2.29 13.08
CA THR A 25 14.07 1.15 12.28
C THR A 25 13.32 1.05 10.95
N LEU A 26 12.01 1.31 10.94
CA LEU A 26 11.22 1.33 9.70
C LEU A 26 11.70 2.44 8.74
N THR A 27 11.95 3.63 9.27
CA THR A 27 12.42 4.79 8.49
C THR A 27 13.81 4.53 7.90
N ASP A 28 14.75 3.99 8.69
CA ASP A 28 16.08 3.62 8.21
C ASP A 28 16.02 2.55 7.11
N ALA A 29 15.15 1.54 7.26
CA ALA A 29 14.96 0.51 6.24
C ALA A 29 14.39 1.10 4.93
N ALA A 30 13.41 2.00 5.02
CA ALA A 30 12.84 2.68 3.86
C ALA A 30 13.86 3.58 3.15
N LEU A 31 14.72 4.28 3.91
CA LEU A 31 15.81 5.07 3.32
C LEU A 31 16.85 4.21 2.61
N ALA A 32 17.20 3.06 3.19
CA ALA A 32 18.07 2.10 2.52
C ALA A 32 17.45 1.63 1.20
N HIS A 33 16.16 1.26 1.22
CA HIS A 33 15.42 0.84 0.03
C HIS A 33 15.42 1.91 -1.08
N VAL A 34 15.08 3.16 -0.75
CA VAL A 34 15.09 4.30 -1.69
C VAL A 34 16.50 4.55 -2.27
N THR A 35 17.55 4.34 -1.48
CA THR A 35 18.94 4.50 -1.92
C THR A 35 19.38 3.37 -2.86
N GLU A 36 18.93 2.15 -2.60
CA GLU A 36 19.22 0.96 -3.40
C GLU A 36 18.47 0.95 -4.73
N ASP A 37 17.39 1.73 -4.87
CA ASP A 37 16.68 1.90 -6.13
C ASP A 37 17.53 2.66 -7.18
N ALA A 38 18.26 1.88 -7.97
CA ALA A 38 19.13 2.37 -9.03
C ALA A 38 18.37 2.88 -10.27
N HIS A 39 17.05 2.67 -10.32
CA HIS A 39 16.20 3.05 -11.44
C HIS A 39 15.59 4.45 -11.27
N ALA A 40 15.46 4.93 -10.03
CA ALA A 40 15.00 6.28 -9.72
C ALA A 40 15.99 7.36 -10.18
N ALA A 41 15.46 8.41 -10.81
CA ALA A 41 16.23 9.62 -11.08
C ALA A 41 16.58 10.34 -9.75
N ASP A 42 17.71 11.05 -9.73
CA ASP A 42 18.26 11.68 -8.52
C ASP A 42 17.28 12.62 -7.80
N VAL A 43 16.46 13.35 -8.58
CA VAL A 43 15.43 14.26 -8.06
C VAL A 43 14.27 13.48 -7.42
N GLU A 44 13.83 12.39 -8.05
CA GLU A 44 12.78 11.53 -7.51
C GLU A 44 13.25 10.83 -6.24
N ARG A 45 14.50 10.36 -6.22
CA ARG A 45 15.13 9.79 -5.02
C ARG A 45 15.16 10.79 -3.87
N THR A 46 15.65 12.01 -4.11
CA THR A 46 15.73 13.06 -3.07
C THR A 46 14.34 13.37 -2.49
N HIS A 47 13.30 13.41 -3.32
CA HIS A 47 11.93 13.66 -2.88
C HIS A 47 11.37 12.49 -2.06
N ALA A 48 11.59 11.25 -2.52
CA ALA A 48 11.21 10.05 -1.77
C ALA A 48 11.92 9.98 -0.40
N GLU A 49 13.22 10.25 -0.36
CA GLU A 49 13.97 10.29 0.90
C GLU A 49 13.49 11.38 1.87
N ALA A 50 13.01 12.52 1.37
CA ALA A 50 12.40 13.55 2.20
C ALA A 50 11.07 13.06 2.78
N ALA A 51 10.18 12.53 1.93
CA ALA A 51 8.88 11.99 2.34
C ALA A 51 9.01 10.91 3.43
N VAL A 52 9.91 9.94 3.24
CA VAL A 52 10.21 8.87 4.22
C VAL A 52 10.64 9.43 5.57
N ARG A 53 11.45 10.51 5.60
CA ARG A 53 11.92 11.13 6.85
C ARG A 53 10.83 11.93 7.55
N GLU A 54 9.87 12.46 6.80
CA GLU A 54 8.80 13.30 7.31
C GLU A 54 7.62 12.47 7.84
N ASP A 55 7.33 11.32 7.22
CA ASP A 55 6.18 10.49 7.58
C ASP A 55 6.50 8.98 7.61
N VAL A 56 6.11 8.33 8.71
CA VAL A 56 6.28 6.89 8.92
C VAL A 56 5.33 6.07 8.03
N ALA A 57 4.18 6.63 7.65
CA ALA A 57 3.29 6.03 6.68
C ALA A 57 3.96 6.01 5.31
N GLU A 58 4.62 7.10 4.89
CA GLU A 58 5.42 7.12 3.65
C GLU A 58 6.57 6.12 3.69
N ALA A 59 7.25 5.98 4.85
CA ALA A 59 8.26 4.96 5.05
C ALA A 59 7.70 3.53 4.85
N LEU A 60 6.51 3.26 5.41
CA LEU A 60 5.82 1.99 5.21
C LEU A 60 5.46 1.76 3.74
N ALA A 61 4.89 2.77 3.07
CA ALA A 61 4.49 2.68 1.66
C ALA A 61 5.66 2.29 0.74
N HIS A 62 6.87 2.77 1.05
CA HIS A 62 8.07 2.44 0.29
C HIS A 62 8.59 1.02 0.52
N LEU A 63 8.18 0.34 1.59
CA LEU A 63 8.63 -1.01 1.91
C LEU A 63 7.62 -2.09 1.55
N VAL A 64 6.35 -1.73 1.38
CA VAL A 64 5.30 -2.68 1.00
C VAL A 64 5.37 -2.96 -0.50
N ASP A 65 5.65 -4.22 -0.85
CA ASP A 65 5.54 -4.72 -2.22
C ASP A 65 4.25 -5.56 -2.38
N PRO A 66 3.33 -5.17 -3.28
CA PRO A 66 2.03 -5.81 -3.46
C PRO A 66 2.14 -7.15 -4.18
N PHE A 67 3.21 -7.37 -4.95
CA PHE A 67 3.46 -8.63 -5.62
C PHE A 67 3.86 -9.67 -4.57
N ASP A 68 4.73 -9.31 -3.63
CA ASP A 68 5.12 -10.16 -2.51
C ASP A 68 3.92 -10.53 -1.63
N LEU A 69 3.03 -9.57 -1.34
CA LEU A 69 1.82 -9.80 -0.54
C LEU A 69 0.88 -10.88 -1.11
N ILE A 70 0.78 -11.01 -2.44
CA ILE A 70 -0.13 -11.97 -3.10
C ILE A 70 0.61 -13.17 -3.73
N SER A 71 1.95 -13.18 -3.68
CA SER A 71 2.82 -14.14 -4.39
C SER A 71 2.54 -15.61 -4.04
N ASP A 72 2.12 -15.89 -2.80
CA ASP A 72 1.84 -17.26 -2.35
C ASP A 72 0.45 -17.77 -2.75
N VAL A 73 -0.42 -16.93 -3.33
CA VAL A 73 -1.78 -17.35 -3.69
C VAL A 73 -1.77 -18.18 -4.98
N PRO A 74 -2.16 -19.46 -4.94
CA PRO A 74 -2.00 -20.36 -6.08
C PRO A 74 -2.89 -19.95 -7.27
N GLY A 75 -2.26 -19.79 -8.44
CA GLY A 75 -2.96 -19.46 -9.69
C GLY A 75 -3.33 -17.97 -9.83
N VAL A 76 -2.76 -17.10 -9.01
CA VAL A 76 -2.96 -15.65 -9.06
C VAL A 76 -1.70 -14.96 -9.57
N GLU A 77 -1.87 -14.03 -10.49
CA GLU A 77 -0.82 -13.11 -10.95
C GLU A 77 -1.34 -11.68 -10.78
N LEU A 78 -0.56 -10.81 -10.15
CA LEU A 78 -0.94 -9.41 -9.94
C LEU A 78 -0.87 -8.64 -11.27
N ALA A 79 -2.01 -8.14 -11.74
CA ALA A 79 -2.09 -7.34 -12.97
C ALA A 79 -1.88 -5.84 -12.72
N GLN A 80 -2.43 -5.33 -11.62
CA GLN A 80 -2.37 -3.93 -11.22
C GLN A 80 -2.60 -3.85 -9.71
N ALA A 81 -1.89 -2.95 -9.03
CA ALA A 81 -2.17 -2.57 -7.65
C ALA A 81 -2.09 -1.05 -7.51
N SER A 82 -2.89 -0.52 -6.59
CA SER A 82 -2.85 0.87 -6.14
C SER A 82 -3.14 0.85 -4.65
N TRP A 83 -2.35 1.56 -3.87
CA TRP A 83 -2.58 1.76 -2.43
C TRP A 83 -2.06 3.13 -2.02
N SER A 84 -2.47 3.52 -0.82
CA SER A 84 -1.94 4.66 -0.08
C SER A 84 -1.74 4.23 1.37
N SER A 85 -0.90 4.96 2.07
CA SER A 85 -0.62 4.76 3.49
C SER A 85 -0.88 6.06 4.23
N GLU A 86 -1.52 5.97 5.39
CA GLU A 86 -1.74 7.13 6.25
C GLU A 86 -1.65 6.73 7.72
N ARG A 87 -1.42 7.73 8.58
CA ARG A 87 -1.52 7.55 10.03
C ARG A 87 -2.99 7.72 10.43
N ILE A 88 -3.50 6.76 11.19
CA ILE A 88 -4.85 6.82 11.76
C ILE A 88 -4.80 6.71 13.29
N ASP A 89 -5.79 7.28 13.97
CA ASP A 89 -6.03 7.07 15.40
C ASP A 89 -6.77 5.73 15.60
N TYR A 90 -6.04 4.63 15.50
CA TYR A 90 -6.60 3.29 15.63
C TYR A 90 -6.98 2.92 17.06
N ASN A 91 -8.21 2.43 17.27
CA ASN A 91 -8.68 1.87 18.54
C ASN A 91 -9.04 0.38 18.39
N PRO A 92 -8.25 -0.57 18.94
CA PRO A 92 -8.52 -2.00 18.80
C PRO A 92 -9.77 -2.48 19.55
N ASP A 93 -10.28 -1.70 20.50
CA ASP A 93 -11.50 -2.00 21.25
C ASP A 93 -12.77 -1.43 20.56
N ALA A 94 -12.63 -0.74 19.43
CA ALA A 94 -13.77 -0.29 18.63
C ALA A 94 -14.49 -1.48 17.98
N VAL A 95 -15.83 -1.44 17.99
CA VAL A 95 -16.68 -2.60 17.66
C VAL A 95 -16.76 -2.86 16.16
N GLU A 96 -16.55 -1.84 15.32
CA GLU A 96 -16.82 -1.90 13.88
C GLU A 96 -15.70 -1.15 13.15
N TRP A 97 -14.99 -1.83 12.25
CA TRP A 97 -14.33 -1.15 11.14
C TRP A 97 -15.43 -0.96 10.10
N ASP A 98 -15.91 0.27 9.93
CA ASP A 98 -16.89 0.58 8.89
C ASP A 98 -16.19 0.52 7.52
N LEU A 99 -16.06 -0.70 6.98
CA LEU A 99 -15.54 -0.95 5.63
C LEU A 99 -16.60 -0.71 4.53
N ASP A 100 -17.81 -0.27 4.91
CA ASP A 100 -19.02 -0.28 4.08
C ASP A 100 -19.71 1.12 3.97
N GLU A 101 -18.98 2.23 3.88
CA GLU A 101 -19.59 3.58 3.64
C GLU A 101 -19.54 4.09 2.17
N ASP A 102 -19.10 3.31 1.18
CA ASP A 102 -19.02 3.79 -0.23
C ASP A 102 -19.68 2.85 -1.27
N ASP A 103 -20.94 2.48 -1.04
CA ASP A 103 -21.84 1.95 -2.08
C ASP A 103 -23.28 2.50 -1.91
N GLU A 104 -23.44 3.76 -1.46
CA GLU A 104 -24.70 4.49 -1.64
C GLU A 104 -24.75 5.09 -3.06
N GLU A 105 -25.59 4.44 -3.88
CA GLU A 105 -25.82 4.68 -5.29
C GLU A 105 -26.03 6.16 -5.67
N GLY A 106 -25.41 6.57 -6.79
CA GLY A 106 -25.62 7.87 -7.44
C GLY A 106 -27.09 8.18 -7.81
N PRO A 107 -27.39 9.42 -8.24
CA PRO A 107 -28.72 10.04 -8.10
C PRO A 107 -29.83 9.36 -8.92
N ALA A 108 -31.02 9.29 -8.31
CA ALA A 108 -32.30 8.92 -8.93
C ALA A 108 -32.86 10.02 -9.86
#